data_AF-A0A7X7MG32-F1
#
_entry.id   AF-A0A7X7MG32-F1
#
_cell.length_a   1.000
_cell.length_b   1.000
_cell.length_c   1.000
_cell.angle_alpha   90.00
_cell.angle_beta   90.00
_cell.angle_gamma   90.00
#
_symmetry.space_group_name_H-M   'P 1'
#
loop_
_entity.id
_entity.type
_entity.pdbx_description
1 polymer ?
#
loop_
_entity_poly.entity_id
_entity_poly.type
_entity_poly.pdbx_seq_one_letter_code
_entity_poly.pdbx_strand_id
1 'polypeptide(L)'
;MHTLHRKGGWLWDGTYFKNHPEWYSVALKQDKETGEWVPGDRDHSILCPTHPEMRQQLVKEVDEWLAANYPIRKSVSLSPEDTWQYCHCERCIQLVDSDDARTASALYFDLLNYVAKALHAKYPKAHFNLLSYGAAFTAPQDVTRFRMAPGTGVAFAHHWRNHGIPIDGNERFLPRFLAWRELCDRFLFWDYYNNFHCTENPFPNTDIFGPAFKFYRDNKFDGGFCQMPFARL
;
A
#
# COMPACT_ATOMS: atom_id res chain seq x y z
N MET A 1 -1.35 11.81 1.19
CA MET A 1 -0.50 10.66 0.83
C MET A 1 -0.66 10.46 -0.67
N HIS A 2 0.42 10.44 -1.45
CA HIS A 2 0.33 10.28 -2.90
C HIS A 2 0.01 8.81 -3.21
N THR A 3 -1.13 8.56 -3.85
CA THR A 3 -1.39 7.28 -4.53
C THR A 3 -0.61 7.27 -5.85
N LEU A 4 -0.39 6.09 -6.42
CA LEU A 4 0.61 5.88 -7.46
C LEU A 4 0.32 6.55 -8.80
N HIS A 5 -0.92 6.93 -9.15
CA HIS A 5 -1.20 7.44 -10.51
C HIS A 5 -2.31 8.51 -10.65
N ARG A 6 -2.90 9.00 -9.55
CA ARG A 6 -3.93 10.06 -9.62
C ARG A 6 -3.32 11.44 -9.88
N LYS A 7 -4.14 12.43 -10.22
CA LYS A 7 -3.69 13.83 -10.38
C LYS A 7 -2.94 14.30 -9.12
N GLY A 8 -1.65 14.59 -9.27
CA GLY A 8 -0.74 14.94 -8.16
C GLY A 8 -0.04 13.75 -7.50
N GLY A 9 -0.20 12.53 -7.99
CA GLY A 9 0.58 11.34 -7.67
C GLY A 9 1.72 11.11 -8.67
N TRP A 10 2.39 9.96 -8.55
CA TRP A 10 3.40 9.51 -9.51
C TRP A 10 2.76 9.16 -10.86
N LEU A 11 3.51 9.04 -11.95
CA LEU A 11 3.08 8.39 -13.21
C LEU A 11 1.64 8.70 -13.63
N TRP A 12 1.26 9.98 -13.58
CA TRP A 12 -0.13 10.40 -13.76
C TRP A 12 -0.67 9.91 -15.11
N ASP A 13 -1.82 9.23 -15.09
CA ASP A 13 -2.45 8.63 -16.28
C ASP A 13 -2.71 9.63 -17.40
N GLY A 14 -3.12 10.85 -17.05
CA GLY A 14 -3.32 11.94 -18.00
C GLY A 14 -2.04 12.36 -18.75
N THR A 15 -0.86 12.01 -18.25
CA THR A 15 0.43 12.25 -18.92
C THR A 15 0.91 11.03 -19.72
N TYR A 16 0.90 9.83 -19.13
CA TYR A 16 1.60 8.69 -19.72
C TYR A 16 0.70 7.68 -20.42
N PHE A 17 -0.56 7.48 -20.00
CA PHE A 17 -1.37 6.35 -20.47
C PHE A 17 -1.56 6.30 -21.99
N LYS A 18 -1.73 7.46 -22.64
CA LYS A 18 -1.92 7.53 -24.10
C LYS A 18 -0.75 6.97 -24.90
N ASN A 19 0.48 7.23 -24.45
CA ASN A 19 1.70 6.87 -25.17
C ASN A 19 2.36 5.60 -24.59
N HIS A 20 2.02 5.25 -23.35
CA HIS A 20 2.58 4.12 -22.61
C HIS A 20 1.49 3.28 -21.91
N PRO A 21 0.47 2.79 -22.61
CA PRO A 21 -0.59 1.98 -22.00
C PRO A 21 -0.05 0.70 -21.34
N GLU A 22 1.10 0.19 -21.78
CA GLU A 22 1.78 -0.98 -21.23
C GLU A 22 2.37 -0.76 -19.82
N TRP A 23 2.54 0.49 -19.40
CA TRP A 23 2.93 0.86 -18.04
C TRP A 23 1.80 0.65 -17.02
N TYR A 24 0.58 0.45 -17.50
CA TYR A 24 -0.64 0.32 -16.71
C TYR A 24 -1.15 -1.12 -16.72
N SER A 25 -2.02 -1.43 -15.78
CA SER A 25 -2.38 -2.80 -15.43
C SER A 25 -3.19 -3.47 -16.53
N VAL A 26 -3.10 -4.80 -16.61
CA VAL A 26 -4.15 -5.62 -17.20
C VAL A 26 -5.07 -6.02 -16.05
N ALA A 27 -6.18 -5.30 -15.83
CA ALA A 27 -7.12 -5.64 -14.77
C ALA A 27 -8.04 -6.80 -15.20
N LEU A 28 -8.61 -7.54 -14.25
CA LEU A 28 -9.62 -8.55 -14.60
C LEU A 28 -10.96 -7.87 -14.89
N LYS A 29 -11.66 -8.40 -15.88
CA LYS A 29 -13.07 -8.09 -16.14
C LYS A 29 -13.89 -9.37 -16.02
N GLN A 30 -15.14 -9.22 -15.62
CA GLN A 30 -16.07 -10.34 -15.62
C GLN A 30 -16.56 -10.59 -17.04
N ASP A 31 -16.36 -11.82 -17.53
CA ASP A 31 -16.95 -12.29 -18.77
C ASP A 31 -18.48 -12.37 -18.62
N LYS A 32 -19.21 -11.78 -19.57
CA LYS A 32 -20.66 -11.61 -19.45
C LYS A 32 -21.43 -12.91 -19.68
N GLU A 33 -20.84 -13.88 -20.36
CA GLU A 33 -21.50 -15.13 -20.74
C GLU A 33 -21.26 -16.21 -19.68
N THR A 34 -20.01 -16.34 -19.24
CA THR A 34 -19.57 -17.37 -18.29
C THR A 34 -19.59 -16.90 -16.83
N GLY A 35 -19.53 -15.58 -16.60
CA GLY A 35 -19.38 -15.00 -15.26
C GLY A 35 -17.96 -15.13 -14.68
N GLU A 36 -17.02 -15.71 -15.43
CA GLU A 36 -15.64 -15.90 -15.00
C GLU A 36 -14.85 -14.59 -15.07
N TRP A 37 -13.82 -14.46 -14.24
CA TRP A 37 -12.91 -13.32 -14.29
C TRP A 37 -11.78 -13.61 -15.29
N VAL A 38 -11.70 -12.80 -16.34
CA VAL A 38 -10.71 -12.93 -17.42
C VAL A 38 -9.89 -11.65 -17.56
N PRO A 39 -8.63 -11.72 -18.05
CA PRO A 39 -7.86 -10.52 -18.35
C PRO A 39 -8.62 -9.55 -19.28
N GLY A 40 -8.72 -8.31 -18.84
CA GLY A 40 -9.35 -7.22 -19.58
C GLY A 40 -8.38 -6.44 -20.46
N ASP A 41 -8.85 -5.28 -20.92
CA ASP A 41 -7.98 -4.29 -21.57
C ASP A 41 -7.10 -3.59 -20.53
N ARG A 42 -6.14 -2.76 -21.00
CA ARG A 42 -5.30 -1.99 -20.10
C ARG A 42 -6.14 -0.99 -19.31
N ASP A 43 -6.05 -1.09 -17.99
CA ASP A 43 -6.76 -0.22 -17.06
C ASP A 43 -5.80 0.87 -16.57
N HIS A 44 -6.08 2.10 -16.98
CA HIS A 44 -5.31 3.29 -16.62
C HIS A 44 -5.38 3.65 -15.14
N SER A 45 -6.32 3.06 -14.40
CA SER A 45 -6.53 3.31 -12.97
C SER A 45 -5.57 2.54 -12.06
N ILE A 46 -4.68 1.70 -12.59
CA ILE A 46 -3.72 0.91 -11.83
C ILE A 46 -2.43 0.78 -12.63
N LEU A 47 -1.27 0.96 -12.00
CA LEU A 47 0.02 0.74 -12.65
C LEU A 47 0.34 -0.75 -12.81
N CYS A 48 1.18 -1.09 -13.78
CA CYS A 48 1.80 -2.41 -13.89
C CYS A 48 3.11 -2.43 -13.10
N PRO A 49 3.17 -2.97 -11.87
CA PRO A 49 4.30 -2.75 -10.97
C PRO A 49 5.59 -3.38 -11.49
N THR A 50 5.56 -4.28 -12.48
CA THR A 50 6.71 -4.98 -13.06
C THR A 50 7.20 -4.40 -14.38
N HIS A 51 6.56 -3.36 -14.95
CA HIS A 51 6.99 -2.81 -16.23
C HIS A 51 8.33 -2.06 -16.11
N PRO A 52 9.39 -2.40 -16.88
CA PRO A 52 10.75 -1.92 -16.58
C PRO A 52 10.91 -0.42 -16.80
N GLU A 53 10.37 0.10 -17.90
CA GLU A 53 10.43 1.53 -18.22
C GLU A 53 9.58 2.37 -17.26
N MET A 54 8.43 1.84 -16.84
CA MET A 54 7.58 2.48 -15.83
C MET A 54 8.35 2.61 -14.51
N ARG A 55 9.02 1.53 -14.07
CA ARG A 55 9.83 1.53 -12.85
C ARG A 55 10.96 2.58 -12.91
N GLN A 56 11.64 2.68 -14.05
CA GLN A 56 12.68 3.69 -14.24
C GLN A 56 12.11 5.11 -14.17
N GLN A 57 10.96 5.34 -14.79
CA GLN A 57 10.29 6.64 -14.73
C GLN A 57 9.80 6.95 -13.32
N LEU A 58 9.27 5.98 -12.57
CA LEU A 58 8.90 6.16 -11.16
C LEU A 58 10.11 6.58 -10.32
N VAL A 59 11.25 5.92 -10.48
CA VAL A 59 12.48 6.29 -9.78
C VAL A 59 12.88 7.73 -10.09
N LYS A 60 12.77 8.16 -11.35
CA LYS A 60 13.06 9.53 -11.76
C LYS A 60 12.13 10.53 -11.07
N GLU A 61 10.83 10.33 -11.09
CA GLU A 61 9.88 11.26 -10.47
C GLU A 61 10.06 11.33 -8.94
N VAL A 62 10.32 10.19 -8.30
CA VAL A 62 10.58 10.13 -6.86
C VAL A 62 11.92 10.83 -6.52
N ASP A 63 12.95 10.67 -7.35
CA ASP A 63 14.23 11.37 -7.20
C ASP A 63 14.05 12.88 -7.33
N GLU A 64 13.35 13.36 -8.35
CA GLU A 64 13.06 14.78 -8.56
C GLU A 64 12.28 15.38 -7.38
N TRP A 65 11.28 14.66 -6.87
CA TRP A 65 10.52 15.10 -5.71
C TRP A 65 11.39 15.14 -4.45
N LEU A 66 12.22 14.11 -4.21
CA LEU A 66 13.14 14.09 -3.06
C LEU A 66 14.19 15.20 -3.19
N ALA A 67 14.76 15.43 -4.37
CA ALA A 67 15.72 16.51 -4.59
C ALA A 67 15.14 17.89 -4.22
N ALA A 68 13.86 18.13 -4.49
CA ALA A 68 13.19 19.39 -4.18
C ALA A 68 12.73 19.54 -2.71
N ASN A 69 12.51 18.43 -2.00
CA ASN A 69 11.85 18.47 -0.68
C ASN A 69 12.67 17.89 0.49
N TYR A 70 13.69 17.10 0.19
CA TYR A 70 14.56 16.48 1.19
C TYR A 70 15.50 17.53 1.81
N PRO A 71 15.82 17.46 3.13
CA PRO A 71 15.42 16.43 4.09
C PRO A 71 14.12 16.74 4.85
N ILE A 72 13.44 17.85 4.57
CA ILE A 72 12.24 18.29 5.31
C ILE A 72 11.10 17.31 5.09
N ARG A 73 10.79 17.00 3.82
CA ARG A 73 9.88 15.90 3.48
C ARG A 73 10.71 14.72 3.01
N LYS A 74 10.50 13.60 3.70
CA LYS A 74 11.30 12.39 3.52
C LYS A 74 10.46 11.12 3.49
N SER A 75 9.13 11.24 3.49
CA SER A 75 8.22 10.10 3.41
C SER A 75 7.61 10.04 2.01
N VAL A 76 7.84 8.93 1.32
CA VAL A 76 7.34 8.63 -0.02
C VAL A 76 6.36 7.47 0.11
N SER A 77 5.17 7.60 -0.47
CA SER A 77 4.19 6.52 -0.56
C SER A 77 4.25 5.90 -1.95
N LEU A 78 4.40 4.57 -2.00
CA LEU A 78 4.41 3.75 -3.22
C LEU A 78 3.33 2.67 -3.10
N SER A 79 2.14 3.11 -2.72
CA SER A 79 1.00 2.24 -2.38
C SER A 79 0.11 1.98 -3.59
N PRO A 80 -0.53 0.79 -3.67
CA PRO A 80 -1.59 0.58 -4.65
C PRO A 80 -2.71 1.60 -4.50
N GLU A 81 -3.56 1.66 -5.51
CA GLU A 81 -4.82 2.37 -5.42
C GLU A 81 -5.80 1.62 -4.51
N ASP A 82 -6.85 2.31 -4.08
CA ASP A 82 -7.88 1.79 -3.17
C ASP A 82 -8.81 0.78 -3.88
N THR A 83 -8.25 -0.33 -4.35
CA THR A 83 -8.92 -1.40 -5.09
C THR A 83 -8.31 -2.76 -4.75
N TRP A 84 -9.08 -3.83 -4.94
CA TRP A 84 -8.60 -5.21 -4.87
C TRP A 84 -7.97 -5.68 -6.20
N GLN A 85 -8.17 -4.93 -7.28
CA GLN A 85 -7.58 -5.22 -8.57
C GLN A 85 -6.07 -4.93 -8.57
N TYR A 86 -5.35 -5.65 -9.41
CA TYR A 86 -3.93 -5.48 -9.64
C TYR A 86 -3.62 -5.85 -11.09
N CYS A 87 -2.35 -5.81 -11.49
CA CYS A 87 -1.98 -6.16 -12.86
C CYS A 87 -1.87 -7.68 -13.05
N HIS A 88 -2.57 -8.21 -14.06
CA HIS A 88 -2.57 -9.62 -14.46
C HIS A 88 -1.75 -9.89 -15.73
N CYS A 89 -0.76 -9.04 -16.03
CA CYS A 89 0.20 -9.38 -17.09
C CYS A 89 1.06 -10.57 -16.65
N GLU A 90 1.64 -11.29 -17.62
CA GLU A 90 2.41 -12.52 -17.40
C GLU A 90 3.44 -12.39 -16.26
N ARG A 91 4.23 -11.32 -16.26
CA ARG A 91 5.27 -11.08 -15.24
C ARG A 91 4.71 -10.81 -13.85
N CYS A 92 3.56 -10.13 -13.77
CA CYS A 92 2.91 -9.89 -12.47
C CYS A 92 2.32 -11.18 -11.91
N ILE A 93 1.65 -11.98 -12.75
CA ILE A 93 1.11 -13.28 -12.33
C ILE A 93 2.23 -14.21 -11.87
N GLN A 94 3.33 -14.31 -12.63
CA GLN A 94 4.49 -15.11 -12.23
C GLN A 94 5.04 -14.70 -10.87
N LEU A 95 5.11 -13.40 -10.55
CA LEU A 95 5.58 -12.95 -9.25
C LEU A 95 4.59 -13.26 -8.11
N VAL A 96 3.29 -13.08 -8.35
CA VAL A 96 2.22 -13.42 -7.39
C VAL A 96 2.21 -14.92 -7.11
N ASP A 97 2.29 -15.75 -8.15
CA ASP A 97 2.29 -17.22 -8.06
C ASP A 97 3.60 -17.79 -7.51
N SER A 98 4.61 -16.95 -7.33
CA SER A 98 5.89 -17.36 -6.76
C SER A 98 5.88 -17.49 -5.23
N ASP A 99 4.76 -17.14 -4.61
CA ASP A 99 4.49 -17.23 -3.17
C ASP A 99 3.22 -18.04 -2.92
N ASP A 100 3.23 -18.91 -1.90
CA ASP A 100 2.07 -19.75 -1.57
C ASP A 100 0.83 -18.94 -1.16
N ALA A 101 1.00 -17.72 -0.62
CA ALA A 101 -0.12 -16.86 -0.27
C ALA A 101 -0.79 -16.24 -1.50
N ARG A 102 -0.15 -16.30 -2.69
CA ARG A 102 -0.66 -15.76 -3.97
C ARG A 102 -1.26 -14.36 -3.83
N THR A 103 -0.56 -13.48 -3.12
CA THR A 103 -1.04 -12.13 -2.82
C THR A 103 -0.43 -11.08 -3.72
N ALA A 104 -1.25 -10.11 -4.15
CA ALA A 104 -0.79 -8.97 -4.95
C ALA A 104 0.16 -8.03 -4.20
N SER A 105 0.25 -8.12 -2.87
CA SER A 105 1.27 -7.41 -2.08
C SER A 105 2.69 -7.67 -2.56
N ALA A 106 2.97 -8.87 -3.09
CA ALA A 106 4.27 -9.23 -3.66
C ALA A 106 4.73 -8.25 -4.76
N LEU A 107 3.79 -7.76 -5.59
CA LEU A 107 4.07 -6.81 -6.67
C LEU A 107 4.55 -5.46 -6.15
N TYR A 108 3.84 -4.94 -5.14
CA TYR A 108 4.12 -3.64 -4.57
C TYR A 108 5.34 -3.68 -3.66
N PHE A 109 5.58 -4.82 -3.02
CA PHE A 109 6.80 -5.08 -2.27
C PHE A 109 8.04 -5.04 -3.17
N ASP A 110 7.99 -5.75 -4.31
CA ASP A 110 9.08 -5.76 -5.29
C ASP A 110 9.33 -4.36 -5.88
N LEU A 111 8.26 -3.62 -6.20
CA LEU A 111 8.35 -2.23 -6.66
C LEU A 111 8.97 -1.30 -5.60
N LEU A 112 8.54 -1.42 -4.35
CA LEU A 112 9.04 -0.63 -3.23
C LEU A 112 10.55 -0.84 -3.03
N ASN A 113 10.99 -2.10 -3.03
CA ASN A 113 12.39 -2.47 -2.92
C ASN A 113 13.21 -1.99 -4.12
N TYR A 114 12.65 -2.05 -5.33
CA TYR A 114 13.29 -1.51 -6.53
C TYR A 114 13.61 -0.01 -6.38
N VAL A 115 12.62 0.79 -5.95
CA VAL A 115 12.81 2.24 -5.76
C VAL A 115 13.76 2.53 -4.61
N ALA A 116 13.62 1.84 -3.48
CA ALA A 116 14.50 2.03 -2.33
C ALA A 116 15.96 1.70 -2.67
N LYS A 117 16.23 0.63 -3.41
CA LYS A 117 17.57 0.27 -3.87
C LYS A 117 18.20 1.38 -4.73
N ALA A 118 17.41 2.05 -5.57
CA ALA A 118 17.89 3.12 -6.42
C ALA A 118 18.19 4.42 -5.66
N LEU A 119 17.41 4.75 -4.63
CA LEU A 119 17.39 6.10 -4.06
C LEU A 119 17.90 6.19 -2.61
N HIS A 120 17.91 5.10 -1.85
CA HIS A 120 18.21 5.15 -0.41
C HIS A 120 19.63 5.62 -0.10
N ALA A 121 20.64 5.25 -0.91
CA ALA A 121 22.01 5.72 -0.73
C ALA A 121 22.15 7.25 -0.89
N LYS A 122 21.36 7.84 -1.81
CA LYS A 122 21.31 9.29 -2.05
C LYS A 122 20.51 10.01 -0.96
N TYR A 123 19.45 9.38 -0.44
CA TYR A 123 18.56 9.94 0.57
C TYR A 123 18.42 9.00 1.79
N PRO A 124 19.44 8.89 2.65
CA PRO A 124 19.47 7.89 3.73
C PRO A 124 18.42 8.10 4.82
N LYS A 125 17.80 9.28 4.88
CA LYS A 125 16.69 9.58 5.81
C LYS A 125 15.31 9.42 5.15
N ALA A 126 15.26 9.08 3.85
CA ALA A 126 14.00 8.84 3.16
C ALA A 126 13.38 7.52 3.60
N HIS A 127 12.06 7.51 3.62
CA HIS A 127 11.22 6.38 3.98
C HIS A 127 10.25 6.10 2.84
N PHE A 128 10.33 4.92 2.24
CA PHE A 128 9.43 4.46 1.20
C PHE A 128 8.40 3.53 1.83
N ASN A 129 7.12 3.90 1.79
CA ASN A 129 6.08 3.18 2.50
C ASN A 129 5.07 2.54 1.54
N LEU A 130 4.69 1.30 1.85
CA LEU A 130 3.56 0.59 1.27
C LEU A 130 2.38 0.63 2.24
N LEU A 131 1.20 1.05 1.78
CA LEU A 131 -0.04 0.92 2.54
C LEU A 131 -0.54 -0.52 2.47
N SER A 132 -0.76 -1.17 3.62
CA SER A 132 -1.31 -2.53 3.68
C SER A 132 -2.83 -2.53 3.51
N TYR A 133 -3.31 -2.10 2.33
CA TYR A 133 -4.73 -1.95 2.00
C TYR A 133 -5.05 -2.44 0.59
N GLY A 134 -6.32 -2.78 0.33
CA GLY A 134 -6.78 -3.28 -0.96
C GLY A 134 -5.92 -4.44 -1.46
N ALA A 135 -5.41 -4.33 -2.69
CA ALA A 135 -4.53 -5.32 -3.30
C ALA A 135 -3.29 -5.65 -2.44
N ALA A 136 -2.81 -4.73 -1.61
CA ALA A 136 -1.68 -4.96 -0.70
C ALA A 136 -2.10 -5.34 0.73
N PHE A 137 -3.30 -5.89 0.94
CA PHE A 137 -3.82 -6.19 2.28
C PHE A 137 -3.06 -7.35 2.97
N THR A 138 -2.88 -8.47 2.27
CA THR A 138 -2.32 -9.72 2.82
C THR A 138 -0.81 -9.75 2.63
N ALA A 139 -0.03 -10.04 3.66
CA ALA A 139 1.42 -10.18 3.54
C ALA A 139 1.80 -11.43 2.70
N PRO A 140 2.88 -11.39 1.90
CA PRO A 140 3.51 -12.60 1.38
C PRO A 140 3.93 -13.58 2.48
N GLN A 141 4.04 -14.86 2.17
CA GLN A 141 4.41 -15.89 3.14
C GLN A 141 5.92 -16.22 3.11
N ASP A 142 6.57 -16.13 1.96
CA ASP A 142 8.02 -16.34 1.81
C ASP A 142 8.80 -15.16 2.36
N VAL A 143 9.09 -15.23 3.67
CA VAL A 143 9.86 -14.20 4.41
C VAL A 143 11.30 -14.05 3.92
N THR A 144 11.84 -15.03 3.19
CA THR A 144 13.21 -14.98 2.67
C THR A 144 13.24 -14.17 1.38
N ARG A 145 12.28 -14.40 0.49
CA ARG A 145 12.14 -13.69 -0.77
C ARG A 145 11.62 -12.26 -0.57
N PHE A 146 10.62 -12.09 0.29
CA PHE A 146 9.97 -10.81 0.53
C PHE A 146 10.46 -10.19 1.84
N ARG A 147 11.69 -9.65 1.85
CA ARG A 147 12.20 -8.84 2.96
C ARG A 147 12.35 -7.37 2.56
N MET A 148 11.81 -6.47 3.38
CA MET A 148 11.79 -5.03 3.11
C MET A 148 13.21 -4.47 3.20
N ALA A 149 13.63 -3.74 2.17
CA ALA A 149 14.96 -3.14 2.10
C ALA A 149 15.14 -2.01 3.15
N PRO A 150 16.38 -1.62 3.50
CA PRO A 150 16.62 -0.46 4.34
C PRO A 150 15.91 0.80 3.79
N GLY A 151 15.31 1.58 4.70
CA GLY A 151 14.54 2.76 4.34
C GLY A 151 13.14 2.47 3.81
N THR A 152 12.68 1.22 3.78
CA THR A 152 11.29 0.88 3.47
C THR A 152 10.45 0.66 4.73
N GLY A 153 9.13 0.63 4.59
CA GLY A 153 8.20 0.42 5.70
C GLY A 153 6.78 0.13 5.24
N VAL A 154 5.93 -0.26 6.18
CA VAL A 154 4.50 -0.48 5.94
C VAL A 154 3.70 0.56 6.70
N ALA A 155 2.85 1.30 5.99
CA ALA A 155 1.72 1.97 6.61
C ALA A 155 0.61 0.94 6.82
N PHE A 156 0.50 0.45 8.05
CA PHE A 156 -0.41 -0.63 8.39
C PHE A 156 -1.81 -0.08 8.62
N ALA A 157 -2.68 -0.34 7.66
CA ALA A 157 -4.00 0.23 7.63
C ALA A 157 -5.01 -0.75 8.21
N HIS A 158 -5.77 -0.34 9.23
CA HIS A 158 -6.64 -1.24 9.99
C HIS A 158 -8.12 -1.08 9.61
N HIS A 159 -8.61 -2.00 8.78
CA HIS A 159 -9.97 -1.97 8.23
C HIS A 159 -10.78 -3.18 8.66
N TRP A 160 -12.08 -3.13 8.41
CA TRP A 160 -13.02 -4.25 8.58
C TRP A 160 -12.88 -4.93 9.93
N ARG A 161 -12.90 -4.09 10.97
CA ARG A 161 -12.70 -4.46 12.37
C ARG A 161 -13.99 -4.34 13.15
N ASN A 162 -14.00 -4.99 14.31
CA ASN A 162 -14.91 -4.62 15.37
C ASN A 162 -14.35 -3.37 16.08
N HIS A 163 -15.10 -2.26 16.03
CA HIS A 163 -14.70 -0.98 16.66
C HIS A 163 -15.08 -0.89 18.14
N GLY A 164 -15.75 -1.90 18.70
CA GLY A 164 -16.00 -2.01 20.15
C GLY A 164 -14.87 -2.66 20.93
N ILE A 165 -13.79 -3.11 20.25
CA ILE A 165 -12.65 -3.76 20.88
C ILE A 165 -11.32 -3.10 20.50
N PRO A 166 -10.33 -3.13 21.41
CA PRO A 166 -8.95 -2.80 21.11
C PRO A 166 -8.39 -3.55 19.91
N ILE A 167 -7.34 -2.98 19.32
CA ILE A 167 -6.75 -3.46 18.06
C ILE A 167 -6.11 -4.85 18.17
N ASP A 168 -5.53 -5.16 19.32
CA ASP A 168 -4.95 -6.47 19.65
C ASP A 168 -6.01 -7.54 19.92
N GLY A 169 -7.24 -7.13 20.26
CA GLY A 169 -8.40 -8.02 20.35
C GLY A 169 -9.04 -8.32 18.99
N ASN A 170 -8.64 -7.63 17.92
CA ASN A 170 -9.25 -7.83 16.61
C ASN A 170 -8.70 -9.08 15.90
N GLU A 171 -9.60 -10.02 15.63
CA GLU A 171 -9.31 -11.34 15.03
C GLU A 171 -8.57 -11.29 13.68
N ARG A 172 -8.72 -10.19 12.91
CA ARG A 172 -8.07 -10.02 11.59
C ARG A 172 -6.81 -9.17 11.69
N PHE A 173 -6.72 -8.30 12.69
CA PHE A 173 -5.59 -7.38 12.82
C PHE A 173 -4.33 -8.11 13.25
N LEU A 174 -4.36 -8.76 14.42
CA LEU A 174 -3.15 -9.24 15.07
C LEU A 174 -2.43 -10.29 14.20
N PRO A 175 -3.10 -11.31 13.63
CA PRO A 175 -2.42 -12.27 12.76
C PRO A 175 -1.79 -11.61 11.53
N ARG A 176 -2.49 -10.63 10.93
CA ARG A 176 -1.98 -9.91 9.76
C ARG A 176 -0.81 -9.00 10.11
N PHE A 177 -0.87 -8.30 11.24
CA PHE A 177 0.24 -7.48 11.71
C PHE A 177 1.48 -8.34 11.98
N LEU A 178 1.30 -9.48 12.66
CA LEU A 178 2.39 -10.42 12.92
C LEU A 178 3.01 -10.93 11.62
N ALA A 179 2.19 -11.30 10.62
CA ALA A 179 2.70 -11.71 9.30
C ALA A 179 3.51 -10.60 8.61
N TRP A 180 3.03 -9.36 8.62
CA TRP A 180 3.77 -8.23 8.07
C TRP A 180 5.07 -7.93 8.84
N ARG A 181 5.09 -8.15 10.17
CA ARG A 181 6.27 -7.95 11.02
C ARG A 181 7.40 -8.91 10.72
N GLU A 182 7.12 -10.09 10.16
CA GLU A 182 8.16 -11.00 9.67
C GLU A 182 8.87 -10.47 8.41
N LEU A 183 8.24 -9.56 7.67
CA LEU A 183 8.78 -9.02 6.41
C LEU A 183 9.38 -7.62 6.56
N CYS A 184 8.99 -6.88 7.60
CA CYS A 184 9.27 -5.45 7.76
C CYS A 184 9.51 -5.08 9.22
N ASP A 185 10.49 -4.21 9.46
CA ASP A 185 10.85 -3.74 10.81
C ASP A 185 10.23 -2.37 11.17
N ARG A 186 9.61 -1.70 10.20
CA ARG A 186 9.18 -0.30 10.33
C ARG A 186 7.72 -0.12 9.95
N PHE A 187 6.93 0.30 10.93
CA PHE A 187 5.49 0.48 10.76
C PHE A 187 5.06 1.92 11.01
N LEU A 188 4.13 2.39 10.17
CA LEU A 188 3.24 3.49 10.49
C LEU A 188 1.83 2.92 10.71
N PHE A 189 1.01 3.52 11.57
CA PHE A 189 -0.39 3.11 11.69
C PHE A 189 -1.27 4.00 10.80
N TRP A 190 -2.27 3.39 10.18
CA TRP A 190 -3.40 4.09 9.59
C TRP A 190 -4.67 3.51 10.20
N ASP A 191 -5.17 4.18 11.24
CA ASP A 191 -6.33 3.71 11.99
C ASP A 191 -7.59 4.44 11.53
N TYR A 192 -8.70 3.71 11.51
CA TYR A 192 -9.98 4.21 11.07
C TYR A 192 -10.91 4.25 12.27
N TYR A 193 -11.29 5.44 12.70
CA TYR A 193 -12.25 5.68 13.76
C TYR A 193 -13.54 6.28 13.21
N ASN A 194 -13.80 6.07 11.93
CA ASN A 194 -14.90 6.65 11.20
C ASN A 194 -15.87 5.57 10.69
N ASN A 195 -17.17 5.84 10.74
CA ASN A 195 -18.15 5.10 9.98
C ASN A 195 -18.30 5.76 8.60
N PHE A 196 -17.73 5.14 7.57
CA PHE A 196 -17.78 5.68 6.20
C PHE A 196 -19.17 5.71 5.58
N HIS A 197 -20.16 5.00 6.14
CA HIS A 197 -21.54 5.10 5.69
C HIS A 197 -22.23 6.37 6.20
N CYS A 198 -21.81 6.88 7.36
CA CYS A 198 -22.34 8.12 7.94
C CYS A 198 -21.28 8.74 8.86
N THR A 199 -20.49 9.63 8.29
CA THR A 199 -19.31 10.21 8.95
C THR A 199 -19.66 11.26 10.02
N GLU A 200 -20.91 11.72 10.01
CA GLU A 200 -21.46 12.71 10.91
C GLU A 200 -21.94 12.09 12.23
N ASN A 201 -22.17 10.77 12.26
CA ASN A 201 -22.65 10.09 13.45
C ASN A 201 -21.53 9.86 14.46
N PRO A 202 -21.81 9.98 15.77
CA PRO A 202 -20.89 9.54 16.79
C PRO A 202 -20.60 8.05 16.60
N PHE A 203 -19.32 7.68 16.66
CA PHE A 203 -18.88 6.32 16.49
C PHE A 203 -18.23 5.84 17.81
N PRO A 204 -18.73 4.76 18.44
CA PRO A 204 -18.40 4.42 19.83
C PRO A 204 -17.03 3.74 19.91
N ASN A 205 -15.95 4.51 19.73
CA ASN A 205 -14.58 4.00 19.69
C ASN A 205 -13.59 4.76 20.58
N THR A 206 -14.04 5.76 21.33
CA THR A 206 -13.19 6.53 22.24
C THR A 206 -12.48 5.63 23.26
N ASP A 207 -13.16 4.58 23.72
CA ASP A 207 -12.65 3.65 24.74
C ASP A 207 -11.50 2.78 24.21
N ILE A 208 -11.37 2.64 22.89
CA ILE A 208 -10.33 1.79 22.28
C ILE A 208 -9.08 2.57 21.90
N PHE A 209 -9.09 3.91 21.98
CA PHE A 209 -7.94 4.75 21.61
C PHE A 209 -6.74 4.47 22.51
N GLY A 210 -6.90 4.55 23.83
CA GLY A 210 -5.83 4.30 24.78
C GLY A 210 -5.14 2.95 24.55
N PRO A 211 -5.91 1.84 24.51
CA PRO A 211 -5.39 0.52 24.14
C PRO A 211 -4.68 0.48 22.78
N ALA A 212 -5.25 1.09 21.72
CA ALA A 212 -4.63 1.10 20.40
C ALA A 212 -3.28 1.84 20.38
N PHE A 213 -3.20 3.03 20.97
CA PHE A 213 -1.94 3.78 21.06
C PHE A 213 -0.90 3.08 21.93
N LYS A 214 -1.32 2.40 23.01
CA LYS A 214 -0.44 1.52 23.78
C LYS A 214 0.11 0.40 22.92
N PHE A 215 -0.73 -0.27 22.12
CA PHE A 215 -0.30 -1.32 21.20
C PHE A 215 0.74 -0.80 20.18
N TYR A 216 0.46 0.33 19.53
CA TYR A 216 1.37 0.93 18.54
C TYR A 216 2.72 1.28 19.16
N ARG A 217 2.72 1.89 20.35
CA ARG A 217 3.95 2.21 21.09
C ARG A 217 4.73 0.95 21.45
N ASP A 218 4.06 -0.04 22.03
CA ASP A 218 4.70 -1.27 22.52
C ASP A 218 5.27 -2.11 21.36
N ASN A 219 4.70 -1.99 20.16
CA ASN A 219 5.19 -2.62 18.93
C ASN A 219 6.05 -1.70 18.05
N LYS A 220 6.54 -0.57 18.60
CA LYS A 220 7.50 0.34 17.95
C LYS A 220 7.05 0.90 16.60
N PHE A 221 5.78 1.25 16.47
CA PHE A 221 5.32 2.03 15.34
C PHE A 221 5.94 3.44 15.39
N ASP A 222 6.42 3.93 14.26
CA ASP A 222 7.08 5.24 14.13
C ASP A 222 6.11 6.43 14.29
N GLY A 223 4.81 6.17 14.14
CA GLY A 223 3.76 7.18 14.11
C GLY A 223 2.65 6.77 13.16
N GLY A 224 1.75 7.69 12.82
CA GLY A 224 0.65 7.34 11.95
C GLY A 224 -0.41 8.42 11.80
N PHE A 225 -1.52 7.99 11.20
CA PHE A 225 -2.69 8.81 10.92
C PHE A 225 -3.94 8.11 11.46
N CYS A 226 -4.81 8.88 12.08
CA CYS A 226 -6.14 8.43 12.52
C CYS A 226 -7.19 9.16 11.70
N GLN A 227 -8.04 8.43 11.01
CA GLN A 227 -9.19 8.99 10.31
C GLN A 227 -10.40 9.03 11.25
N MET A 228 -10.70 10.23 11.74
CA MET A 228 -11.78 10.52 12.67
C MET A 228 -13.12 10.77 11.95
N PRO A 229 -14.27 10.64 12.61
CA PRO A 229 -15.54 11.09 12.06
C PRO A 229 -15.57 12.61 11.92
N PHE A 230 -16.49 13.13 11.09
CA PHE A 230 -16.77 14.55 10.98
C PHE A 230 -17.71 15.07 12.08
N ALA A 231 -18.18 14.16 12.94
CA ALA A 231 -18.91 14.48 14.16
C ALA A 231 -18.07 15.34 15.11
N ARG A 232 -18.71 16.31 15.76
CA ARG A 232 -18.13 16.97 16.94
C ARG A 232 -18.29 16.05 18.14
N LEU A 233 -17.21 15.88 18.90
CA LEU A 233 -17.22 15.19 20.20
C LEU A 233 -17.97 16.02 21.24
#